data_AF-A0A535KBF9-F1
#
_entry.id   AF-A0A535KBF9-F1
#
_cell.length_a   1.000
_cell.length_b   1.000
_cell.length_c   1.000
_cell.angle_alpha   90.00
_cell.angle_beta   90.00
_cell.angle_gamma   90.00
#
_symmetry.space_group_name_H-M   'P 1'
#
loop_
_entity.id
_entity.type
_entity.pdbx_description
1 polymer ?
#
loop_
_entity_poly.entity_id
_entity_poly.type
_entity_poly.pdbx_seq_one_letter_code
_entity_poly.pdbx_strand_id
1 'polypeptide(L)' 'MTAPEDLKKYVRDVPDYPQKGIIFRDITPLLGEKSIFREVVELMSRAW' A
#
# COMPACT_ATOMS: atom_id res chain seq x y z
N MET A 1 5.72 -2.27 -15.61
CA MET A 1 5.18 -1.08 -14.93
C MET A 1 3.82 -1.51 -14.39
N THR A 2 3.74 -1.62 -13.08
CA THR A 2 2.55 -1.97 -12.32
C THR A 2 1.63 -0.75 -12.32
N ALA A 3 0.36 -0.92 -12.69
CA ALA A 3 -0.59 0.17 -12.61
C ALA A 3 -0.85 0.51 -11.13
N PRO A 4 -1.18 1.77 -10.77
CA PRO A 4 -1.53 2.11 -9.38
C PRO A 4 -2.64 1.23 -8.79
N GLU A 5 -3.57 0.76 -9.63
CA GLU A 5 -4.64 -0.15 -9.25
C GLU A 5 -4.13 -1.53 -8.80
N ASP A 6 -3.04 -2.01 -9.39
CA ASP A 6 -2.42 -3.30 -9.02
C ASP A 6 -1.72 -3.23 -7.66
N LEU A 7 -1.42 -2.03 -7.14
CA LEU A 7 -0.80 -1.85 -5.82
C LEU A 7 -1.77 -2.14 -4.68
N LYS A 8 -3.09 -1.99 -4.93
CA LYS A 8 -4.13 -2.22 -3.91
C LYS A 8 -4.12 -3.66 -3.36
N LYS A 9 -3.63 -4.63 -4.13
CA LYS A 9 -3.50 -6.04 -3.69
C LYS A 9 -2.49 -6.24 -2.56
N TYR A 10 -1.61 -5.25 -2.33
CA TYR A 10 -0.62 -5.27 -1.24
C TYR A 10 -1.07 -4.48 0.00
N VAL A 11 -2.31 -3.99 0.01
CA VAL A 11 -2.90 -3.29 1.16
C VAL A 11 -4.02 -4.14 1.74
N ARG A 12 -3.90 -4.50 3.02
CA ARG A 12 -4.91 -5.30 3.72
C ARG A 12 -5.90 -4.40 4.44
N ASP A 13 -7.16 -4.82 4.45
CA ASP A 13 -8.19 -4.23 5.31
C ASP A 13 -8.19 -4.96 6.66
N VAL A 14 -7.99 -4.21 7.73
CA VAL A 14 -8.08 -4.72 9.11
C VAL A 14 -9.25 -4.01 9.79
N PRO A 15 -10.41 -4.67 9.96
CA PRO A 15 -11.56 -4.05 10.60
C PRO A 15 -11.35 -3.86 12.10
N ASP A 16 -12.01 -2.84 12.65
CA ASP A 16 -12.08 -2.51 14.08
C ASP A 16 -10.71 -2.26 14.75
N TYR A 17 -9.74 -1.72 13.99
CA TYR A 17 -8.41 -1.38 14.51
C TYR A 17 -8.04 0.10 14.28
N PRO A 18 -7.41 0.78 15.26
CA PRO A 18 -7.18 0.34 16.64
C PRO A 18 -8.45 0.39 17.52
N GLN A 19 -9.57 0.88 16.98
CA GLN A 19 -10.85 1.01 17.67
C GLN A 19 -11.99 0.54 16.77
N LYS A 20 -13.09 0.11 17.39
CA LYS A 20 -14.30 -0.33 16.70
C LYS A 20 -14.84 0.74 15.74
N GLY A 21 -15.22 0.33 14.54
CA GLY A 21 -15.74 1.19 13.47
C GLY A 21 -14.68 1.73 12.51
N ILE A 22 -13.38 1.46 12.74
CA ILE A 22 -12.29 1.87 11.85
C ILE A 22 -11.86 0.69 10.97
N ILE A 23 -11.68 0.91 9.66
CA ILE A 23 -10.96 -0.03 8.79
C ILE A 23 -9.54 0.49 8.64
N PHE A 24 -8.59 -0.20 9.26
CA PHE A 24 -7.18 0.11 9.13
C PHE A 24 -6.63 -0.45 7.83
N ARG A 25 -6.04 0.43 7.01
CA ARG A 25 -5.38 0.07 5.76
C ARG A 25 -3.92 -0.28 6.05
N ASP A 26 -3.66 -1.56 6.21
CA ASP A 26 -2.34 -2.07 6.52
C ASP A 26 -1.49 -2.18 5.25
N ILE A 27 -0.50 -1.29 5.15
CA ILE A 27 0.48 -1.25 4.05
C ILE A 27 1.73 -2.10 4.31
N THR A 28 1.84 -2.80 5.45
CA THR A 28 3.03 -3.59 5.76
C THR A 28 3.40 -4.64 4.69
N PRO A 29 2.45 -5.29 3.97
CA PRO A 29 2.82 -6.19 2.88
C PRO A 29 3.45 -5.45 1.69
N LEU A 30 2.96 -4.24 1.37
CA LEU A 30 3.54 -3.39 0.34
C LEU A 30 4.98 -2.99 0.68
N LEU A 31 5.24 -2.64 1.95
CA LEU A 31 6.58 -2.27 2.42
C LEU A 31 7.54 -3.47 2.43
N GLY A 32 7.04 -4.67 2.70
CA GLY A 32 7.84 -5.92 2.69
C GLY A 32 8.24 -6.38 1.29
N GLU A 33 7.46 -6.03 0.26
CA GLU A 33 7.73 -6.40 -1.13
C GLU A 33 8.70 -5.40 -1.78
N LYS A 34 10.00 -5.74 -1.76
CA LYS A 34 11.10 -4.86 -2.23
C LYS A 34 10.87 -4.25 -3.62
N SER A 35 10.39 -5.03 -4.59
CA SER A 35 10.16 -4.55 -5.96
C SER A 35 9.02 -3.54 -6.02
N ILE A 36 7.94 -3.82 -5.30
CA ILE A 36 6.74 -2.98 -5.23
C ILE A 36 7.03 -1.70 -4.48
N PHE A 37 7.72 -1.77 -3.35
CA PHE A 37 8.10 -0.58 -2.61
C PHE A 37 8.95 0.38 -3.45
N ARG A 38 9.94 -0.15 -4.18
CA ARG A 38 10.75 0.65 -5.13
C ARG A 38 9.88 1.31 -6.19
N GLU A 39 8.94 0.57 -6.76
CA GLU A 39 8.06 1.09 -7.81
C GLU A 39 7.13 2.20 -7.29
N VAL A 40 6.60 2.06 -6.07
CA VAL A 40 5.79 3.10 -5.43
C VAL A 40 6.59 4.39 -5.25
N VAL A 41 7.81 4.30 -4.73
CA VAL A 41 8.68 5.47 -4.55
C VAL A 41 8.97 6.17 -5.89
N GLU A 42 9.27 5.39 -6.92
CA GLU A 42 9.48 5.88 -8.28
C GLU A 42 8.22 6.54 -8.87
N LEU A 43 7.04 5.97 -8.63
CA LEU A 43 5.78 6.57 -9.08
C LEU A 43 5.50 7.90 -8.38
N MET A 44 5.81 8.00 -7.08
CA MET A 44 5.63 9.22 -6.29
C MET A 44 6.62 10.32 -6.67
N SER A 45 7.86 9.97 -7.02
CA SER A 45 8.90 10.94 -7.38
C SER A 45 8.72 11.54 -8.78
N ARG A 46 8.01 10.87 -9.70
CA ARG A 46 7.78 11.37 -11.07
C ARG A 46 6.98 12.67 -11.18
N ALA A 47 6.25 13.03 -10.13
CA ALA A 47 5.45 14.25 -10.08
C ALA A 47 6.22 15.46 -9.50
N TRP A 48 7.51 15.28 -9.20
CA TRP A 48 8.42 16.33 -8.73
C TRP A 48 9.38 16.73 -9.85
#